data_AF-A0A0P1ML57-F1
#
_entry.id   AF-A0A0P1ML57-F1
#
_cell.length_a   1.000
_cell.length_b   1.000
_cell.length_c   1.000
_cell.angle_alpha   90.00
_cell.angle_beta   90.00
_cell.angle_gamma   90.00
#
_symmetry.space_group_name_H-M   'P 1'
#
loop_
_entity.id
_entity.type
_entity.pdbx_description
1 polymer ?
#
loop_
_entity_poly.entity_id
_entity_poly.type
_entity_poly.pdbx_seq_one_letter_code
_entity_poly.pdbx_strand_id
1 'polypeptide(L)'
;MKISKQIEHFCDYCGSKQKFKFRGNFEADENKFWYMCQKCKHVVLLSIDDLNVQKNENSKENCRVYSAEETYEIGEIIYHAEWQDYGKVKKKEVSSSGYNIIVVEFEKLGQKKLVENFKQ
;
A
#
# COMPACT_ATOMS: atom_id res chain seq x y z
N MET A 1 -5.05 -20.55 2.64
CA MET A 1 -5.15 -19.07 2.48
C MET A 1 -6.57 -18.63 2.77
N LYS A 2 -6.79 -17.52 3.49
CA LYS A 2 -8.14 -17.06 3.86
C LYS A 2 -8.66 -16.06 2.81
N ILE A 3 -9.62 -16.48 1.99
CA ILE A 3 -10.32 -15.60 1.06
C ILE A 3 -11.26 -14.69 1.87
N SER A 4 -11.12 -13.38 1.72
CA SER A 4 -12.00 -12.41 2.36
C SER A 4 -13.38 -12.45 1.71
N LYS A 5 -14.42 -12.75 2.50
CA LYS A 5 -15.82 -12.81 2.06
C LYS A 5 -16.36 -11.46 1.57
N GLN A 6 -15.72 -10.37 2.00
CA GLN A 6 -16.03 -8.99 1.62
C GLN A 6 -14.72 -8.22 1.45
N ILE A 7 -14.68 -7.35 0.45
CA ILE A 7 -13.56 -6.47 0.13
C ILE A 7 -14.09 -5.07 -0.21
N GLU A 8 -13.22 -4.08 -0.18
CA GLU A 8 -13.51 -2.74 -0.72
C GLU A 8 -12.73 -2.57 -2.02
N HIS A 9 -13.44 -2.20 -3.08
CA HIS A 9 -12.87 -2.05 -4.42
C HIS A 9 -13.49 -0.85 -5.15
N PHE A 10 -12.75 -0.22 -6.05
CA PHE A 10 -13.31 0.81 -6.93
C PHE A 10 -14.31 0.18 -7.91
N CYS A 11 -15.54 0.68 -7.94
CA CYS A 11 -16.54 0.22 -8.89
C CYS A 11 -16.64 1.21 -10.05
N ASP A 12 -16.25 0.78 -11.25
CA ASP A 12 -16.30 1.57 -12.48
C ASP A 12 -17.72 2.15 -12.71
N TYR A 13 -18.74 1.33 -12.49
CA TYR A 13 -20.14 1.72 -12.62
C TYR A 13 -20.64 2.69 -11.53
N CYS A 14 -20.05 2.69 -10.33
CA CYS A 14 -20.45 3.63 -9.27
C CYS A 14 -19.52 4.85 -9.18
N GLY A 15 -18.43 4.89 -9.95
CA GLY A 15 -17.41 5.93 -9.88
C GLY A 15 -16.81 6.12 -8.49
N SER A 16 -16.83 5.11 -7.62
CA SER A 16 -16.42 5.23 -6.21
C SER A 16 -15.98 3.91 -5.61
N LYS A 17 -15.21 3.95 -4.52
CA LYS A 17 -14.88 2.77 -3.71
C LYS A 17 -16.16 2.24 -3.05
N GLN A 18 -16.47 0.98 -3.31
CA GLN A 18 -17.66 0.30 -2.82
C GLN A 18 -17.30 -1.03 -2.18
N LYS A 19 -18.21 -1.57 -1.38
CA LYS A 19 -18.07 -2.92 -0.80
C LYS A 19 -18.46 -3.94 -1.84
N PHE A 20 -17.59 -4.91 -2.08
CA PHE A 20 -17.85 -6.06 -2.93
C PHE A 20 -17.93 -7.33 -2.10
N LYS A 21 -18.89 -8.20 -2.44
CA LYS A 21 -19.12 -9.48 -1.78
C LYS A 21 -18.66 -10.62 -2.68
N PHE A 22 -17.96 -11.58 -2.09
CA PHE A 22 -17.54 -12.80 -2.77
C PHE A 22 -18.74 -13.57 -3.35
N ARG A 23 -18.64 -14.01 -4.60
CA ARG A 23 -19.66 -14.78 -5.31
C ARG A 23 -19.21 -16.19 -5.67
N GLY A 24 -17.95 -16.37 -6.06
CA GLY A 24 -17.44 -17.68 -6.47
C GLY A 24 -15.99 -17.61 -6.92
N ASN A 25 -15.37 -18.78 -7.05
CA ASN A 25 -14.09 -18.91 -7.73
C ASN A 25 -14.27 -18.91 -9.25
N PHE A 26 -13.22 -18.58 -9.97
CA PHE A 26 -13.17 -18.70 -11.42
C PHE A 26 -12.50 -20.02 -11.78
N GLU A 27 -13.21 -20.92 -12.46
CA GLU A 27 -12.76 -22.31 -12.67
C GLU A 27 -11.46 -22.43 -13.46
N ALA A 28 -11.17 -21.47 -14.34
CA ALA A 28 -9.95 -21.49 -15.16
C ALA A 28 -8.70 -20.92 -14.44
N ASP A 29 -8.86 -20.18 -13.35
CA ASP A 29 -7.74 -19.68 -12.54
C ASP A 29 -8.10 -19.72 -11.05
N GLU A 30 -7.43 -20.58 -10.29
CA GLU A 30 -7.59 -20.69 -8.83
C GLU A 30 -7.26 -19.39 -8.06
N ASN A 31 -6.54 -18.48 -8.71
CA ASN A 31 -6.15 -17.19 -8.17
C ASN A 31 -7.13 -16.05 -8.47
N LYS A 32 -8.23 -16.32 -9.21
CA LYS A 32 -9.24 -15.31 -9.58
C LYS A 32 -10.59 -15.63 -8.97
N PHE A 33 -11.27 -14.58 -8.55
CA PHE A 33 -12.54 -14.67 -7.83
C PHE A 33 -13.54 -13.64 -8.33
N TRP A 34 -14.80 -14.06 -8.35
CA TRP A 34 -15.92 -13.19 -8.68
C TRP A 34 -16.36 -12.42 -7.44
N TYR A 35 -16.40 -11.10 -7.59
CA TYR A 35 -16.82 -10.17 -6.57
C TYR A 35 -17.97 -9.31 -7.10
N MET A 36 -19.00 -9.10 -6.28
CA MET A 36 -20.18 -8.33 -6.66
C MET A 36 -20.30 -7.06 -5.82
N CYS A 37 -20.36 -5.91 -6.50
CA CYS A 37 -20.61 -4.62 -5.87
C CYS A 37 -21.97 -4.64 -5.15
N GLN A 38 -21.99 -4.31 -3.86
CA GLN A 38 -23.24 -4.30 -3.09
C GLN A 38 -24.17 -3.14 -3.47
N LYS A 39 -23.66 -2.09 -4.14
CA LYS A 39 -24.43 -0.91 -4.55
C LYS A 39 -25.12 -1.11 -5.91
N CYS A 40 -24.35 -1.37 -6.96
CA CYS A 40 -24.88 -1.50 -8.33
C CYS A 40 -25.04 -2.95 -8.81
N LYS A 41 -24.68 -3.94 -7.99
CA LYS A 41 -24.73 -5.38 -8.31
C LYS A 41 -23.86 -5.83 -9.50
N HIS A 42 -23.03 -4.96 -10.05
CA HIS A 42 -22.05 -5.34 -11.07
C HIS A 42 -21.02 -6.32 -10.50
N VAL A 43 -20.65 -7.28 -11.33
CA VAL A 43 -19.72 -8.35 -11.00
C VAL A 43 -18.38 -8.04 -11.67
N VAL A 44 -17.30 -8.23 -10.93
CA VAL A 44 -15.93 -8.04 -11.38
C VAL A 44 -15.10 -9.28 -11.04
N LEU A 45 -14.12 -9.58 -11.87
CA LEU A 45 -13.13 -10.61 -11.64
C LEU A 45 -11.89 -9.98 -11.02
N LEU A 46 -11.46 -10.46 -9.85
CA LEU A 46 -10.28 -9.95 -9.15
C LEU A 46 -9.34 -11.09 -8.82
N SER A 47 -8.04 -10.84 -8.96
CA SER A 47 -6.99 -11.80 -8.63
C SER A 47 -6.50 -11.60 -7.20
N ILE A 48 -5.86 -12.60 -6.60
CA ILE A 48 -5.23 -12.45 -5.27
C ILE A 48 -4.24 -11.26 -5.24
N ASP A 49 -3.52 -11.04 -6.33
CA ASP A 49 -2.58 -9.92 -6.48
C ASP A 49 -3.30 -8.57 -6.34
N ASP A 50 -4.42 -8.38 -7.05
CA ASP A 50 -5.26 -7.17 -6.98
C ASP A 50 -5.80 -6.90 -5.56
N LEU A 51 -6.09 -7.96 -4.80
CA LEU A 51 -6.56 -7.86 -3.41
C LEU A 51 -5.43 -7.50 -2.44
N ASN A 52 -4.20 -7.95 -2.72
CA ASN A 52 -3.03 -7.66 -1.90
C ASN A 52 -2.55 -6.22 -2.10
N VAL A 53 -2.62 -5.72 -3.34
CA VAL A 53 -2.32 -4.32 -3.69
C VAL A 53 -3.24 -3.36 -2.92
N GLN A 54 -4.54 -3.66 -2.82
CA GLN A 54 -5.49 -2.81 -2.10
C GLN A 54 -5.33 -2.83 -0.58
N LYS A 55 -4.81 -3.93 0.00
CA LYS A 55 -4.49 -3.99 1.43
C LYS A 55 -3.28 -3.10 1.78
N ASN A 56 -2.38 -2.87 0.83
CA ASN A 56 -1.24 -1.96 0.98
C ASN A 56 -1.58 -0.48 0.73
N GLU A 57 -2.77 -0.17 0.23
CA GLU A 57 -3.25 1.22 0.11
C GLU A 57 -3.95 1.75 1.38
N ASN A 58 -4.28 0.85 2.33
CA ASN A 58 -4.83 1.22 3.64
C ASN A 58 -3.74 1.31 4.73
N SER A 59 -2.55 1.83 4.39
CA SER A 59 -1.56 2.29 5.37
C SER A 59 -1.36 3.81 5.33
N LYS A 60 -2.40 4.56 4.95
CA LYS A 60 -2.44 6.02 5.07
C LYS A 60 -2.75 6.53 6.49
N GLU A 61 -3.11 5.65 7.42
CA GLU A 61 -3.40 6.03 8.83
C GLU A 61 -2.19 5.94 9.76
N ASN A 62 -1.01 5.52 9.25
CA ASN A 62 0.23 5.51 10.02
C ASN A 62 1.29 6.40 9.37
N CYS A 63 0.94 7.66 9.09
CA CYS A 63 1.93 8.67 8.72
C CYS A 63 2.85 8.91 9.92
N ARG A 64 4.01 8.26 9.94
CA ARG A 64 4.99 8.41 11.02
C ARG A 64 5.91 9.60 10.73
N VAL A 65 6.24 10.37 11.75
CA VAL A 65 7.25 11.43 11.61
C VAL A 65 8.61 10.76 11.40
N TYR A 66 9.39 11.27 10.44
CA TYR A 66 10.74 10.79 10.19
C TYR A 66 11.67 11.08 11.39
N SER A 67 12.40 10.06 11.81
CA SER A 67 13.39 10.02 12.87
C SER A 67 14.53 9.09 12.43
N ALA A 68 15.78 9.55 12.52
CA ALA A 68 16.93 8.75 12.10
C ALA A 68 17.15 7.49 12.95
N GLU A 69 16.59 7.44 14.16
CA GLU A 69 16.71 6.32 15.10
C GLU A 69 15.72 5.17 14.80
N GLU A 70 14.62 5.50 14.11
CA GLU A 70 13.57 4.55 13.76
C GLU A 70 13.91 3.77 12.49
N THR A 71 13.15 2.71 12.24
CA THR A 71 13.21 1.91 11.02
C THR A 71 11.88 1.95 10.30
N TYR A 72 11.91 2.04 8.98
CA TYR A 72 10.73 2.26 8.14
C TYR A 72 10.58 1.17 7.10
N GLU A 73 9.36 0.78 6.73
CA GLU A 73 9.11 -0.29 5.76
C GLU A 73 8.87 0.21 4.33
N ILE A 74 9.21 -0.60 3.32
CA ILE A 74 8.89 -0.26 1.93
C ILE A 74 7.38 -0.20 1.78
N GLY A 75 6.88 0.93 1.29
CA GLY A 75 5.44 1.21 1.18
C GLY A 75 4.88 2.08 2.31
N GLU A 76 5.63 2.31 3.38
CA GLU A 76 5.23 3.18 4.49
C GLU A 76 5.27 4.66 4.09
N ILE A 77 4.37 5.46 4.67
CA ILE A 77 4.34 6.92 4.48
C ILE A 77 4.99 7.58 5.69
N ILE A 78 6.00 8.39 5.41
CA ILE A 78 6.71 9.18 6.40
C ILE A 78 6.46 10.67 6.18
N TYR A 79 6.46 11.44 7.26
CA TYR A 79 6.40 12.89 7.24
C TYR A 79 7.73 13.47 7.69
N HIS A 80 8.35 14.29 6.85
CA HIS A 80 9.60 14.97 7.21
C HIS A 80 9.30 16.38 7.71
N ALA A 81 9.43 16.61 9.02
CA ALA A 81 9.02 17.87 9.67
C ALA A 81 9.76 19.10 9.13
N GLU A 82 11.06 18.98 8.82
CA GLU A 82 11.86 20.09 8.26
C GLU A 82 11.43 20.46 6.85
N TRP A 83 10.91 19.49 6.08
CA TRP A 83 10.51 19.70 4.69
C TRP A 83 9.01 19.94 4.55
N GLN A 84 8.27 19.72 5.63
CA GLN A 84 6.81 19.80 5.68
C GLN A 84 6.18 19.03 4.51
N ASP A 85 6.72 17.83 4.28
CA ASP A 85 6.38 17.01 3.14
C ASP A 85 6.21 15.55 3.53
N TYR A 86 5.24 14.91 2.86
CA TYR A 86 4.95 13.51 3.02
C TYR A 86 5.62 12.74 1.89
N GLY A 87 6.23 11.61 2.25
CA GLY A 87 6.92 10.77 1.28
C GLY A 87 6.67 9.29 1.55
N LYS A 88 6.61 8.51 0.47
CA LYS A 88 6.44 7.06 0.54
C LYS A 88 7.77 6.36 0.35
N VAL A 89 8.12 5.44 1.25
CA VAL A 89 9.34 4.64 1.13
C VAL A 89 9.24 3.72 -0.08
N LYS A 90 10.15 3.89 -1.04
CA LYS A 90 10.23 3.09 -2.28
C LYS A 90 11.17 1.90 -2.17
N LYS A 91 12.29 2.09 -1.48
CA LYS A 91 13.33 1.06 -1.34
C LYS A 91 14.19 1.35 -0.11
N LYS A 92 14.92 0.33 0.33
CA LYS A 92 15.97 0.44 1.33
C LYS A 92 17.30 0.00 0.72
N GLU A 93 18.37 0.69 1.07
CA GLU A 93 19.73 0.47 0.63
C GLU A 93 20.63 0.42 1.88
N VAL A 94 21.65 -0.43 1.89
CA VAL A 94 22.66 -0.43 2.95
C VAL A 94 23.91 0.22 2.39
N SER A 95 24.38 1.27 3.05
CA SER A 95 25.63 1.93 2.68
C SER A 95 26.82 1.05 3.03
N SER A 96 27.93 1.19 2.31
CA SER A 96 29.18 0.45 2.55
C SER A 96 29.72 0.63 3.98
N SER A 97 29.32 1.69 4.68
CA SER A 97 29.65 1.96 6.09
C SER A 97 28.72 1.25 7.09
N GLY A 98 27.76 0.44 6.63
CA GLY A 98 26.81 -0.30 7.48
C GLY A 98 25.54 0.47 7.86
N TYR A 99 25.36 1.71 7.37
CA TYR A 99 24.16 2.50 7.63
C TYR A 99 23.00 2.04 6.76
N ASN A 100 21.81 1.96 7.35
CA ASN A 100 20.57 1.70 6.62
C ASN A 100 20.05 3.02 6.03
N ILE A 101 19.76 3.02 4.73
CA ILE A 101 19.28 4.17 3.98
C ILE A 101 17.94 3.82 3.37
N ILE A 102 16.91 4.61 3.63
CA ILE A 102 15.63 4.54 2.91
C ILE A 102 15.61 5.53 1.77
N VAL A 103 15.04 5.12 0.65
CA VAL A 103 14.72 6.01 -0.46
C VAL A 103 13.24 6.27 -0.46
N VAL A 104 12.90 7.54 -0.33
CA VAL A 104 11.54 8.02 -0.10
C VAL A 104 11.16 8.95 -1.23
N GLU A 105 10.02 8.69 -1.85
CA GLU A 105 9.45 9.57 -2.86
C GLU A 105 8.50 10.54 -2.18
N PHE A 106 8.97 11.77 -2.03
CA PHE A 106 8.25 12.91 -1.47
C PHE A 106 7.34 13.56 -2.51
N GLU A 107 6.16 14.01 -2.09
CA GLU A 107 5.16 14.59 -2.99
C GLU A 107 5.62 15.90 -3.63
N LYS A 108 6.32 16.78 -2.89
CA LYS A 108 6.84 18.05 -3.42
C LYS A 108 8.30 17.96 -3.83
N LEU A 109 9.10 17.19 -3.09
CA LEU A 109 10.56 17.15 -3.25
C LEU A 109 11.06 16.02 -4.14
N GLY A 110 10.18 15.10 -4.56
CA GLY A 110 10.54 13.93 -5.33
C GLY A 110 11.38 12.93 -4.54
N GLN A 111 12.24 12.17 -5.23
CA GLN A 111 12.99 11.10 -4.57
C GLN A 111 14.15 11.62 -3.71
N LYS A 112 14.17 11.26 -2.43
CA LYS A 112 15.23 11.59 -1.46
C LYS A 112 15.72 10.34 -0.74
N LYS A 113 16.97 10.39 -0.28
CA LYS A 113 17.59 9.33 0.52
C LYS A 113 17.71 9.82 1.95
N LEU A 114 17.24 9.02 2.90
CA LEU A 114 17.25 9.31 4.33
C LEU A 114 17.92 8.14 5.06
N VAL A 115 18.50 8.41 6.22
CA VAL A 115 19.16 7.39 7.03
C VAL A 115 18.15 6.87 8.06
N GLU A 116 18.14 5.55 8.28
CA GLU A 116 17.34 4.91 9.31
C GLU A 116 18.25 4.10 10.25
N ASN A 117 17.75 3.78 11.43
CA ASN A 117 18.45 2.98 12.44
C ASN A 117 19.83 3.52 12.84
N PHE A 118 20.00 4.84 12.87
CA PHE A 118 21.21 5.49 13.33
C PHE A 118 21.27 5.43 14.86
N LYS A 119 21.83 4.34 15.39
CA LYS A 119 22.22 4.25 16.81
C LYS A 119 23.63 4.82 16.94
N GLN A 120 23.74 6.00 17.52
CA GLN A 120 25.02 6.57 17.96
C GLN A 120 25.44 5.97 19.30
#